data_AF-A0A9D9S8T2-F1
#
_entry.id   AF-A0A9D9S8T2-F1
#
_cell.length_a   1.000
_cell.length_b   1.000
_cell.length_c   1.000
_cell.angle_alpha   90.00
_cell.angle_beta   90.00
_cell.angle_gamma   90.00
#
_symmetry.space_group_name_H-M   'P 1'
#
loop_
_entity.id
_entity.type
_entity.pdbx_description
1 polymer ?
#
loop_
_entity_poly.entity_id
_entity_poly.type
_entity_poly.pdbx_seq_one_letter_code
_entity_poly.pdbx_strand_id
1 'polypeptide(L)'
;MFRDRSSFRVRGAHMNVQPPGFFGRVFAVIAGLVLFVLGLMFSVVIIAVAVAAGLIIWGWIWWKTRALRQQMREQMEAAGSTSAPEADDEGPAPSGRVIDGEVIRADDPPQSPGR
;
A
#
# COMPACT_ATOMS: atom_id res chain seq x y z
N MET A 1 51.26 -28.46 60.65
CA MET A 1 50.23 -27.64 59.98
C MET A 1 50.51 -27.66 58.48
N PHE A 2 50.06 -28.69 57.77
CA PHE A 2 50.14 -28.76 56.31
C PHE A 2 48.71 -28.86 55.78
N ARG A 3 48.29 -27.82 55.07
CA ARG A 3 46.98 -27.74 54.40
C ARG A 3 47.01 -28.68 53.21
N ASP A 4 46.19 -29.72 53.25
CA ASP A 4 45.92 -30.54 52.08
C ASP A 4 45.06 -29.72 51.10
N ARG A 5 45.62 -29.46 49.91
CA ARG A 5 44.97 -28.70 48.85
C ARG A 5 44.04 -29.65 48.11
N SER A 6 42.76 -29.37 48.26
CA SER A 6 41.65 -29.79 47.41
C SER A 6 42.06 -29.98 45.94
N SER A 7 42.24 -31.23 45.52
CA SER A 7 42.20 -31.60 44.11
C SER A 7 40.74 -31.80 43.70
N PHE A 8 40.10 -30.68 43.33
CA PHE A 8 38.85 -30.73 42.58
C PHE A 8 39.13 -31.39 41.23
N ARG A 9 38.92 -32.70 41.15
CA ARG A 9 38.81 -33.41 39.87
C ARG A 9 37.57 -32.88 39.17
N VAL A 10 37.78 -31.99 38.22
CA VAL A 10 36.80 -31.67 37.18
C VAL A 10 36.55 -32.96 36.41
N ARG A 11 35.51 -33.71 36.80
CA ARG A 11 34.93 -34.75 35.96
C ARG A 11 34.27 -34.03 34.78
N GLY A 12 35.07 -33.72 33.77
CA GLY A 12 34.55 -33.39 32.45
C GLY A 12 33.71 -34.58 32.01
N ALA A 13 32.41 -34.34 31.83
CA ALA A 13 31.55 -35.30 31.16
C ALA A 13 32.18 -35.52 29.78
N HIS A 14 32.83 -36.66 29.59
CA HIS A 14 33.21 -37.14 28.27
C HIS A 14 31.91 -37.40 27.53
N MET A 15 31.35 -36.36 26.92
CA MET A 15 30.34 -36.52 25.89
C MET A 15 31.03 -37.27 24.77
N ASN A 16 30.83 -38.58 24.76
CA ASN A 16 31.22 -39.47 23.68
C ASN A 16 30.38 -39.08 22.46
N VAL A 17 30.75 -37.98 21.80
CA VAL A 17 30.31 -37.69 20.45
C VAL A 17 31.01 -38.73 19.60
N GLN A 18 30.40 -39.91 19.51
CA GLN A 18 30.83 -40.91 18.55
C GLN A 18 30.92 -40.21 17.21
N PRO A 19 32.09 -40.23 16.54
CA PRO A 19 32.23 -39.59 15.26
C PRO A 19 31.14 -40.16 14.36
N PRO A 20 30.28 -39.32 13.75
CA PRO A 20 29.19 -39.81 12.93
C PRO A 20 29.83 -40.69 11.86
N GLY A 21 29.45 -41.98 11.87
CA GLY A 21 29.89 -42.91 10.84
C GLY A 21 29.59 -42.32 9.45
N PHE A 22 30.31 -42.77 8.43
CA PHE A 22 30.20 -42.23 7.07
C PHE A 22 28.74 -42.10 6.59
N PHE A 23 27.89 -43.08 6.95
CA PHE A 23 26.44 -43.07 6.71
C PHE A 23 25.67 -41.95 7.43
N GLY A 24 26.02 -41.62 8.68
CA GLY A 24 25.44 -40.50 9.40
C GLY A 24 25.76 -39.15 8.75
N ARG A 25 26.95 -39.03 8.14
CA ARG A 25 27.35 -37.84 7.40
C ARG A 25 26.58 -37.69 6.09
N VAL A 26 26.36 -38.78 5.35
CA VAL A 26 25.53 -38.79 4.13
C VAL A 26 24.07 -38.46 4.47
N PHE A 27 23.51 -39.05 5.53
CA PHE A 27 22.15 -38.76 5.96
C PHE A 27 21.98 -37.28 6.36
N ALA A 28 22.95 -36.71 7.07
CA ALA A 28 22.94 -35.29 7.42
C ALA A 28 22.98 -34.37 6.19
N VAL A 29 23.77 -34.71 5.16
CA VAL A 29 23.82 -33.94 3.91
C VAL A 29 22.48 -34.01 3.17
N ILE A 30 21.87 -35.20 3.07
CA ILE A 30 20.55 -35.37 2.44
C ILE A 30 19.47 -34.61 3.22
N ALA A 31 19.45 -34.74 4.54
CA ALA A 31 18.50 -34.02 5.39
C ALA A 31 18.65 -32.50 5.25
N GLY A 32 19.89 -32.00 5.21
CA GLY A 32 20.17 -30.59 4.95
C GLY A 32 19.68 -30.14 3.58
N LEU A 33 19.88 -30.96 2.54
CA LEU A 33 19.43 -30.66 1.18
C LEU A 33 17.89 -30.63 1.10
N VAL A 34 17.21 -31.58 1.73
CA VAL A 34 15.74 -31.62 1.80
C VAL A 34 15.22 -30.37 2.51
N LEU A 35 15.77 -30.01 3.66
CA LEU A 35 15.39 -28.79 4.38
C LEU A 35 15.66 -27.52 3.56
N PHE A 36 16.76 -27.49 2.81
CA PHE A 36 17.08 -26.39 1.91
C PHE A 36 16.03 -26.25 0.81
N VAL A 37 15.65 -27.35 0.15
CA VAL A 37 14.59 -27.33 -0.88
C VAL A 37 13.25 -26.92 -0.28
N LEU A 38 12.90 -27.42 0.90
CA LEU A 38 11.68 -27.00 1.61
C LEU A 38 11.68 -25.50 1.92
N GLY A 39 12.80 -24.97 2.42
CA GLY A 39 12.96 -23.54 2.67
C GLY A 39 12.88 -22.70 1.39
N LEU A 40 13.44 -23.20 0.29
CA LEU A 40 13.40 -22.54 -1.02
C LEU A 40 11.99 -22.55 -1.60
N MET A 41 11.26 -23.65 -1.50
CA MET A 41 9.84 -23.74 -1.86
C MET A 41 8.99 -22.77 -1.05
N PHE A 42 9.24 -22.67 0.26
CA PHE A 42 8.56 -21.72 1.13
C PHE A 42 8.85 -20.26 0.74
N SER A 43 10.10 -19.95 0.35
CA SER A 43 10.47 -18.63 -0.15
C SER A 43 9.73 -18.26 -1.44
N VAL A 44 9.61 -19.19 -2.40
CA VAL A 44 8.84 -18.98 -3.64
C VAL A 44 7.37 -18.67 -3.32
N VAL A 45 6.78 -19.36 -2.35
CA VAL A 45 5.40 -19.10 -1.92
C VAL A 45 5.24 -17.68 -1.37
N ILE A 46 6.14 -17.23 -0.50
CA ILE A 46 6.10 -15.85 0.04
C ILE A 46 6.17 -14.83 -1.09
N ILE A 47 7.09 -15.02 -2.05
CA ILE A 47 7.21 -14.12 -3.20
C ILE A 47 5.93 -14.12 -4.03
N ALA A 48 5.36 -15.30 -4.31
CA ALA A 48 4.11 -15.41 -5.06
C ALA A 48 2.96 -14.68 -4.37
N VAL A 49 2.83 -14.83 -3.04
CA VAL A 49 1.81 -14.12 -2.24
C VAL A 49 2.07 -12.62 -2.25
N ALA A 50 3.32 -12.16 -2.12
CA ALA A 50 3.67 -10.75 -2.17
C ALA A 50 3.33 -10.12 -3.54
N VAL A 51 3.63 -10.83 -4.64
CA VAL A 51 3.26 -10.40 -6.00
C VAL A 51 1.74 -10.35 -6.16
N ALA A 52 1.02 -11.39 -5.73
CA ALA A 52 -0.43 -11.44 -5.78
C ALA A 52 -1.07 -10.28 -4.99
N ALA A 53 -0.61 -10.05 -3.75
CA ALA A 53 -1.05 -8.93 -2.92
C ALA A 53 -0.74 -7.58 -3.60
N GLY A 54 0.45 -7.43 -4.18
CA GLY A 54 0.83 -6.24 -4.95
C GLY A 54 -0.11 -5.98 -6.11
N LEU A 55 -0.46 -7.01 -6.91
CA LEU A 55 -1.40 -6.90 -8.02
C LEU A 55 -2.82 -6.56 -7.56
N ILE A 56 -3.28 -7.14 -6.45
CA ILE A 56 -4.59 -6.83 -5.87
C ILE A 56 -4.65 -5.36 -5.43
N ILE A 57 -3.64 -4.89 -4.70
CA ILE A 57 -3.56 -3.50 -4.24
C ILE A 57 -3.46 -2.55 -5.44
N TRP A 58 -2.61 -2.87 -6.42
CA TRP A 58 -2.44 -2.06 -7.62
C TRP A 58 -3.74 -1.96 -8.43
N GLY A 59 -4.40 -3.10 -8.67
CA GLY A 59 -5.71 -3.14 -9.32
C GLY A 59 -6.75 -2.34 -8.54
N TRP A 60 -6.79 -2.47 -7.22
CA TRP A 60 -7.71 -1.72 -6.37
C TRP A 60 -7.48 -0.22 -6.42
N ILE A 61 -6.22 0.23 -6.38
CA ILE A 61 -5.87 1.67 -6.51
C ILE A 61 -6.32 2.20 -7.87
N TRP A 62 -6.11 1.44 -8.95
CA TRP A 62 -6.54 1.82 -10.28
C TRP A 62 -8.07 1.90 -10.41
N TRP A 63 -8.80 0.96 -9.80
CA TRP A 63 -10.26 1.00 -9.74
C TRP A 63 -10.77 2.16 -8.88
N LYS A 64 -10.13 2.44 -7.73
CA LYS A 64 -10.58 3.47 -6.81
C LYS A 64 -10.30 4.89 -7.31
N THR A 65 -9.16 5.11 -7.97
CA THR A 65 -8.89 6.36 -8.71
C THR A 65 -9.89 6.57 -9.85
N ARG A 66 -10.42 5.50 -10.46
CA ARG A 66 -11.53 5.58 -11.42
C ARG A 66 -12.87 5.91 -10.75
N ALA A 67 -13.18 5.25 -9.62
CA ALA A 67 -14.46 5.37 -8.92
C ALA A 67 -14.64 6.71 -8.19
N LEU A 68 -13.54 7.38 -7.79
CA LEU A 68 -13.61 8.68 -7.12
C LEU A 68 -14.24 9.76 -8.01
N ARG A 69 -14.10 9.63 -9.34
CA ARG A 69 -14.73 10.51 -10.32
C ARG A 69 -16.26 10.37 -10.36
N GLN A 70 -16.77 9.18 -10.02
CA GLN A 70 -18.20 8.90 -9.92
C GLN A 70 -18.79 9.50 -8.63
N GLN A 71 -18.06 9.37 -7.52
CA GLN A 71 -18.48 9.90 -6.21
C GLN A 71 -18.57 11.43 -6.20
N MET A 72 -17.71 12.13 -6.95
CA MET A 72 -17.83 13.59 -7.10
C MET A 72 -19.08 14.01 -7.88
N ARG A 73 -19.55 13.20 -8.83
CA ARG A 73 -20.81 13.47 -9.55
C ARG A 73 -22.01 13.25 -8.65
N GLU A 74 -22.04 12.16 -7.88
CA GLU A 74 -23.09 11.92 -6.90
C GLU A 74 -23.13 13.00 -5.81
N GLN A 75 -21.96 13.49 -5.36
CA GLN A 75 -21.90 14.62 -4.42
C GLN A 75 -22.36 15.94 -5.05
N MET A 76 -22.04 16.20 -6.33
CA MET A 76 -22.54 17.37 -7.05
C MET A 76 -24.04 17.28 -7.38
N GLU A 77 -24.58 16.08 -7.60
CA GLU A 77 -26.02 15.86 -7.79
C GLU A 77 -26.77 16.02 -6.47
N ALA A 78 -26.23 15.50 -5.36
CA ALA A 78 -26.79 15.69 -4.01
C ALA A 78 -26.64 17.14 -3.50
N ALA A 79 -25.57 17.84 -3.86
CA ALA A 79 -25.39 19.25 -3.55
C ALA A 79 -26.20 20.16 -4.51
N GLY A 80 -26.30 19.78 -5.78
CA GLY A 80 -27.04 20.50 -6.83
C GLY A 80 -28.55 20.34 -6.73
N SER A 81 -29.05 19.27 -6.10
CA SER A 81 -30.48 19.13 -5.78
C SER A 81 -30.97 20.06 -4.67
N THR A 82 -30.07 20.80 -4.00
CA THR A 82 -30.43 21.82 -2.99
C THR A 82 -30.41 23.25 -3.55
N SER A 83 -29.99 23.44 -4.81
CA SER A 83 -29.99 24.75 -5.48
C SER A 83 -30.79 24.70 -6.78
N ALA A 84 -32.06 24.30 -6.68
CA ALA A 84 -33.08 24.83 -7.56
C ALA A 84 -33.87 25.87 -6.75
N PRO A 85 -33.52 27.17 -6.81
CA PRO A 85 -34.50 28.19 -6.51
C PRO A 85 -35.55 28.09 -7.62
N GLU A 86 -36.75 27.69 -7.21
CA GLU A 86 -37.98 28.07 -7.87
C GLU A 86 -37.95 29.58 -8.08
N ALA A 87 -37.68 29.98 -9.32
CA ALA A 87 -37.81 31.36 -9.77
C ALA A 87 -38.75 31.32 -10.98
N ASP A 88 -40.05 31.34 -10.65
CA ASP A 88 -41.03 32.05 -11.44
C ASP A 88 -40.48 33.46 -11.71
N ASP A 89 -40.03 33.77 -12.93
CA ASP A 89 -40.24 35.09 -13.56
C ASP A 89 -39.77 35.12 -15.01
N GLU A 90 -40.49 35.90 -15.80
CA GLU A 90 -40.37 36.11 -17.24
C GLU A 90 -39.03 36.76 -17.65
N GLY A 91 -38.35 36.25 -18.68
CA GLY A 91 -37.27 36.99 -19.34
C GLY A 91 -36.31 36.15 -20.20
N PRO A 92 -35.95 36.58 -21.43
CA PRO A 92 -34.98 35.85 -22.26
C PRO A 92 -33.59 35.96 -21.64
N ALA A 93 -33.10 34.89 -21.02
CA ALA A 93 -31.78 34.86 -20.38
C ALA A 93 -30.66 35.09 -21.41
N PRO A 94 -29.92 36.21 -21.37
CA PRO A 94 -28.72 36.38 -22.15
C PRO A 94 -27.58 35.59 -21.51
N SER A 95 -26.78 34.97 -22.36
CA SER A 95 -25.61 34.16 -22.05
C SER A 95 -24.79 34.63 -20.84
N GLY A 96 -24.91 33.91 -19.72
CA GLY A 96 -24.09 34.11 -18.53
C GLY A 96 -23.54 32.78 -18.05
N ARG A 97 -22.46 32.29 -18.68
CA ARG A 97 -21.67 31.19 -18.12
C ARG A 97 -20.54 31.79 -17.30
N VAL A 98 -20.81 31.93 -16.00
CA VAL A 98 -19.82 32.23 -14.96
C VAL A 98 -19.20 30.91 -14.54
N ILE A 99 -17.89 30.77 -14.71
CA ILE A 99 -17.12 29.67 -14.13
C ILE A 99 -15.91 30.28 -13.43
N ASP A 100 -15.83 30.03 -12.13
CA ASP A 100 -14.88 30.49 -11.11
C ASP A 100 -13.46 30.89 -11.60
N GLY A 101 -13.33 32.11 -12.12
CA GLY A 101 -12.05 32.73 -12.47
C GLY A 101 -12.20 33.91 -13.43
N GLU A 102 -12.48 35.10 -12.88
CA GLU A 102 -12.51 36.44 -13.52
C GLU A 102 -13.45 36.70 -14.73
N VAL A 103 -14.13 37.85 -14.69
CA VAL A 103 -15.05 38.32 -15.75
C VAL A 103 -14.47 39.60 -16.37
N ILE A 104 -13.79 39.47 -17.52
CA ILE A 104 -13.34 40.62 -18.32
C ILE A 104 -14.41 40.91 -19.37
N ARG A 105 -15.20 41.98 -19.17
CA ARG A 105 -16.02 42.55 -20.24
C ARG A 105 -15.14 43.54 -21.02
N ALA A 106 -14.59 43.09 -22.14
CA ALA A 106 -14.10 43.99 -23.17
C ALA A 106 -15.33 44.67 -23.80
N ASP A 107 -15.23 45.97 -24.04
CA ASP A 107 -16.17 46.77 -24.82
C ASP A 107 -17.42 47.28 -24.07
N ASP A 108 -17.21 48.30 -23.24
CA ASP A 108 -18.12 49.46 -23.24
C ASP A 108 -17.25 50.73 -23.32
N PRO A 109 -17.20 51.44 -24.47
CA PRO A 109 -16.41 52.66 -24.61
C PRO A 109 -17.00 53.78 -23.73
N PRO A 110 -16.17 54.71 -23.24
CA PRO A 110 -16.61 55.76 -22.32
C PRO A 110 -17.65 56.67 -22.98
N GLN A 111 -18.90 56.62 -22.51
CA GLN A 111 -19.90 57.61 -22.86
C GLN A 111 -19.50 58.94 -22.22
N SER A 112 -18.95 59.82 -23.06
CA SER A 112 -18.48 61.15 -22.72
C SER A 112 -19.66 62.02 -22.23
N PRO A 113 -19.55 62.70 -21.07
CA PRO A 113 -20.61 63.57 -20.58
C PRO A 113 -20.57 64.89 -21.37
N GLY A 114 -21.59 65.17 -22.17
CA GLY A 114 -21.58 66.29 -23.10
C GLY A 114 -22.90 67.01 -23.27
N ARG A 115 -23.16 67.93 -22.32
CA ARG A 115 -23.98 69.16 -22.36
C ARG A 115 -25.41 69.13 -22.89
#